data_AF-A0A2I0HNH3-F1
#
_entry.id   AF-A0A2I0HNH3-F1
#
_cell.length_a   1.000
_cell.length_b   1.000
_cell.length_c   1.000
_cell.angle_alpha   90.00
_cell.angle_beta   90.00
_cell.angle_gamma   90.00
#
_symmetry.space_group_name_H-M   'P 1'
#
loop_
_entity.id
_entity.type
_entity.pdbx_description
1 polymer ?
#
loop_
_entity_poly.entity_id
_entity_poly.type
_entity_poly.pdbx_seq_one_letter_code
_entity_poly.pdbx_strand_id
1 'polypeptide(L)'
;MRLKYPHIAVGALASSAPILQFEDIVPPETFYDLVSNDFKRESISCFNTIKESWDAIISEGLKENGLSQLTKTFHLCRELKSTQDLIDWLYSAYSFLAMVDYPYPSNFLMPLPGHPIREVSLGSLQFDNLLNKAYL
;
A
#
# COMPACT_ATOMS: atom_id res chain seq x y z
N MET A 1 18.62 -1.78 23.67
CA MET A 1 19.62 -2.64 24.37
C MET A 1 21.00 -1.99 24.44
N ARG A 2 21.80 -1.91 23.37
CA ARG A 2 23.18 -1.37 23.43
C ARG A 2 23.28 0.06 24.01
N LEU A 3 22.41 0.97 23.61
CA LEU A 3 22.44 2.37 24.09
C LEU A 3 22.23 2.50 25.61
N LYS A 4 21.38 1.65 26.21
CA LYS A 4 21.07 1.69 27.65
C LYS A 4 21.93 0.73 28.48
N TYR A 5 22.38 -0.37 27.87
CA TYR A 5 23.13 -1.45 28.55
C TYR A 5 24.44 -1.79 27.81
N PRO A 6 25.37 -0.82 27.64
CA PRO A 6 26.63 -1.08 26.95
C PRO A 6 27.57 -2.02 27.72
N HIS A 7 27.33 -2.21 29.03
CA HIS A 7 28.05 -3.18 29.86
C HIS A 7 27.58 -4.63 29.65
N ILE A 8 26.43 -4.84 29.01
CA ILE A 8 25.87 -6.18 28.74
C ILE A 8 26.08 -6.58 27.28
N ALA A 9 25.79 -5.68 26.34
CA ALA A 9 25.88 -5.96 24.91
C ALA A 9 27.14 -5.31 24.32
N VAL A 10 28.05 -6.09 23.73
CA VAL A 10 29.29 -5.56 23.10
C VAL A 10 28.99 -4.71 21.87
N GLY A 11 27.93 -5.02 21.12
CA GLY A 11 27.49 -4.29 19.93
C GLY A 11 26.03 -4.57 19.59
N ALA A 12 25.53 -3.94 18.53
CA ALA A 12 24.20 -4.19 17.98
C ALA A 12 24.20 -4.01 16.46
N LEU A 13 23.53 -4.92 15.75
CA LEU A 13 23.14 -4.76 14.35
C LEU A 13 21.65 -4.42 14.32
N ALA A 14 21.31 -3.22 13.87
CA ALA A 14 19.93 -2.74 13.79
C ALA A 14 19.53 -2.58 12.30
N SER A 15 19.05 -3.66 11.69
CA SER A 15 18.60 -3.66 10.30
C SER A 15 17.17 -3.15 10.20
N SER A 16 16.91 -2.23 9.26
CA SER A 16 15.60 -1.61 9.03
C SER A 16 14.94 -1.05 10.30
N ALA A 17 15.72 -0.43 11.19
CA ALA A 17 15.26 0.14 12.44
C ALA A 17 15.00 1.66 12.30
N PRO A 18 13.74 2.12 12.20
CA PRO A 18 13.40 3.52 11.96
C PRO A 18 13.50 4.35 13.26
N ILE A 19 14.69 4.45 13.86
CA ILE A 19 14.91 5.11 15.17
C ILE A 19 14.61 6.63 15.18
N LEU A 20 14.48 7.24 13.99
CA LEU A 20 14.15 8.66 13.83
C LEU A 20 12.67 8.89 13.44
N GLN A 21 11.88 7.84 13.20
CA GLN A 21 10.48 7.98 12.78
C GLN A 21 9.55 8.17 13.99
N PHE A 22 9.79 9.21 14.78
CA PHE A 22 9.01 9.55 15.98
C PHE A 22 8.73 11.05 16.03
N GLU A 23 7.55 11.40 16.54
CA GLU A 23 7.12 12.78 16.81
C GLU A 23 7.39 13.70 15.61
N ASP A 24 8.03 14.85 15.85
CA ASP A 24 8.33 15.88 14.85
C ASP A 24 9.78 15.79 14.33
N ILE A 25 10.45 14.62 14.46
CA ILE A 25 11.84 14.45 14.00
C ILE A 25 11.92 14.39 12.48
N VAL A 26 10.94 13.75 11.84
CA VAL A 26 10.81 13.64 10.39
C VAL A 26 9.36 13.91 9.98
N PRO A 27 9.10 14.41 8.76
CA PRO A 27 7.74 14.64 8.30
C PRO A 27 6.88 13.36 8.33
N PRO A 28 5.62 13.40 8.79
CA PRO A 28 4.77 12.22 8.94
C PRO A 28 4.48 11.49 7.61
N GLU A 29 4.51 12.22 6.49
CA GLU A 29 4.31 11.70 5.15
C GLU A 29 5.50 10.88 4.61
N THR A 30 6.68 10.99 5.22
CA THR A 30 7.93 10.40 4.70
C THR A 30 7.79 8.91 4.36
N PHE A 31 7.10 8.14 5.20
CA PHE A 31 6.88 6.71 4.95
C PHE A 31 6.04 6.48 3.69
N TYR A 32 4.94 7.21 3.53
CA TYR A 32 4.02 7.06 2.39
C TYR A 32 4.61 7.61 1.09
N ASP A 33 5.48 8.61 1.17
CA ASP A 33 6.27 9.08 0.04
C ASP A 33 7.25 8.00 -0.46
N LEU A 34 7.90 7.28 0.46
CA LEU A 34 8.77 6.16 0.09
C LEU A 34 7.99 5.02 -0.53
N VAL A 35 6.85 4.63 0.07
CA VAL A 35 5.95 3.62 -0.52
C VAL A 35 5.53 4.03 -1.93
N SER A 36 5.06 5.27 -2.10
CA SER A 36 4.67 5.81 -3.40
C SER A 36 5.79 5.77 -4.44
N ASN A 37 7.02 6.06 -4.01
CA ASN A 37 8.20 6.02 -4.88
C ASN A 37 8.60 4.59 -5.29
N ASP A 38 8.34 3.58 -4.47
CA ASP A 38 8.59 2.18 -4.85
C ASP A 38 7.71 1.77 -6.03
N PHE A 39 6.41 2.08 -6.01
CA PHE A 39 5.51 1.86 -7.15
C PHE A 39 5.90 2.68 -8.37
N LYS A 40 6.28 3.96 -8.17
CA LYS A 40 6.71 4.84 -9.26
C LYS A 40 7.98 4.35 -9.96
N ARG A 41 8.92 3.78 -9.20
CA ARG A 41 10.17 3.21 -9.72
C ARG A 41 9.90 1.98 -10.60
N GLU A 42 8.94 1.14 -10.21
CA GLU A 42 8.53 -0.01 -11.00
C GLU A 42 7.72 0.38 -12.24
N SER A 43 6.75 1.30 -12.10
CA SER A 43 5.94 1.78 -13.22
C SER A 43 5.29 3.14 -12.94
N ILE A 44 5.64 4.14 -13.76
CA ILE A 44 5.01 5.47 -13.72
C ILE A 44 3.51 5.37 -13.99
N SER A 45 3.10 4.48 -14.91
CA SER A 45 1.68 4.28 -15.22
C SER A 45 0.94 3.71 -14.01
N CYS A 46 1.48 2.69 -13.35
CA CYS A 46 0.87 2.12 -12.14
C CYS A 46 0.74 3.16 -11.03
N PHE A 47 1.80 3.93 -10.80
CA PHE A 47 1.77 5.02 -9.82
C PHE A 47 0.66 6.05 -10.12
N ASN A 48 0.52 6.48 -11.38
CA ASN A 48 -0.52 7.42 -11.78
C ASN A 48 -1.92 6.80 -11.64
N THR A 49 -2.12 5.54 -12.06
CA THR A 49 -3.39 4.81 -11.88
C THR A 49 -3.77 4.74 -10.40
N ILE A 50 -2.85 4.36 -9.52
CA ILE A 50 -3.11 4.32 -8.07
C ILE A 50 -3.48 5.71 -7.56
N LYS A 51 -2.72 6.73 -7.96
CA LYS A 51 -2.98 8.13 -7.55
C LYS A 51 -4.37 8.62 -7.98
N GLU A 52 -4.77 8.36 -9.22
CA GLU A 52 -6.07 8.74 -9.77
C GLU A 52 -7.22 7.90 -9.17
N SER A 53 -6.95 6.66 -8.77
CA SER A 53 -7.96 5.77 -8.19
C SER A 53 -8.55 6.31 -6.89
N TRP A 54 -7.81 7.10 -6.12
CA TRP A 54 -8.30 7.65 -4.85
C TRP A 54 -9.50 8.58 -5.05
N ASP A 55 -9.40 9.52 -5.98
CA ASP A 55 -10.49 10.44 -6.30
C ASP A 55 -11.68 9.69 -6.92
N ALA A 56 -11.42 8.65 -7.72
CA ALA A 56 -12.46 7.81 -8.29
C ALA A 56 -13.23 7.02 -7.21
N ILE A 57 -12.53 6.43 -6.25
CA ILE A 57 -13.13 5.71 -5.12
C ILE A 57 -13.97 6.66 -4.25
N ILE A 58 -13.44 7.84 -3.93
CA ILE A 58 -14.15 8.86 -3.15
C ILE A 58 -15.43 9.29 -3.90
N SER A 59 -15.30 9.64 -5.18
CA SER A 59 -16.42 10.10 -6.00
C SER A 59 -17.51 9.05 -6.14
N GLU A 60 -17.13 7.77 -6.28
CA GLU A 60 -18.09 6.67 -6.33
C GLU A 60 -18.80 6.47 -4.98
N GLY A 61 -18.05 6.50 -3.87
CA GLY A 61 -18.60 6.31 -2.54
C GLY A 61 -19.60 7.40 -2.10
N LEU A 62 -19.57 8.59 -2.71
CA LEU A 62 -20.51 9.68 -2.46
C LEU A 62 -21.86 9.52 -3.19
N LYS A 63 -21.96 8.61 -4.17
CA LYS A 63 -23.19 8.36 -4.92
C LYS A 63 -24.19 7.54 -4.10
N GLU A 64 -25.46 7.62 -4.49
CA GLU A 64 -26.49 6.70 -3.97
C GLU A 64 -26.12 5.25 -4.31
N ASN A 65 -26.10 4.37 -3.30
CA ASN A 65 -25.62 2.98 -3.40
C ASN A 65 -24.12 2.81 -3.77
N GLY A 66 -23.32 3.88 -3.74
CA GLY A 66 -21.90 3.85 -4.11
C GLY A 66 -21.06 2.85 -3.32
N LEU A 67 -21.28 2.76 -2.00
CA LEU A 67 -20.60 1.79 -1.14
C LEU A 67 -20.93 0.34 -1.51
N SER A 68 -22.15 0.06 -1.93
CA SER A 68 -22.57 -1.26 -2.40
C SER A 68 -21.89 -1.60 -3.73
N GLN A 69 -21.76 -0.62 -4.63
CA GLN A 69 -21.01 -0.79 -5.88
C GLN A 69 -19.53 -1.04 -5.62
N LEU A 70 -18.87 -0.23 -4.78
CA LEU A 70 -17.48 -0.45 -4.39
C LEU A 70 -17.29 -1.82 -3.75
N THR A 71 -18.19 -2.24 -2.86
CA THR A 71 -18.16 -3.58 -2.25
C THR A 71 -18.14 -4.68 -3.31
N LYS A 72 -18.99 -4.58 -4.34
CA LYS A 72 -19.06 -5.55 -5.44
C LYS A 72 -17.82 -5.51 -6.31
N THR A 73 -17.38 -4.32 -6.71
CA THR A 73 -16.19 -4.12 -7.56
C THR A 73 -14.93 -4.70 -6.92
N PHE A 74 -14.74 -4.45 -5.62
CA PHE A 74 -13.60 -4.96 -4.85
C PHE A 74 -13.82 -6.38 -4.30
N HIS A 75 -14.95 -7.02 -4.64
CA HIS A 75 -15.30 -8.39 -4.21
C HIS A 75 -15.19 -8.59 -2.69
N LEU A 76 -15.62 -7.58 -1.92
CA LEU A 76 -15.53 -7.62 -0.47
C LEU A 76 -16.58 -8.56 0.13
N CYS A 77 -16.19 -9.29 1.17
CA CYS A 77 -17.07 -10.26 1.84
C CYS A 77 -18.20 -9.62 2.64
N ARG A 78 -18.06 -8.33 2.99
CA ARG A 78 -19.02 -7.55 3.77
C ARG A 78 -19.18 -6.19 3.12
N GLU A 79 -20.37 -5.63 3.24
CA GLU A 79 -20.66 -4.29 2.74
C GLU A 79 -19.83 -3.23 3.48
N LEU A 80 -19.26 -2.31 2.70
CA LEU A 80 -18.52 -1.16 3.21
C LEU A 80 -19.44 -0.26 4.03
N LYS A 81 -18.96 0.18 5.19
CA LYS A 81 -19.67 1.16 6.04
C LYS A 81 -19.27 2.58 5.70
N SER A 82 -18.03 2.76 5.24
CA SER A 82 -17.51 4.03 4.77
C SER A 82 -16.53 3.82 3.61
N THR A 83 -16.37 4.84 2.77
CA THR A 83 -15.32 4.84 1.75
C THR A 83 -13.92 4.86 2.37
N GLN A 84 -13.79 5.46 3.56
CA GLN A 84 -12.53 5.51 4.30
C GLN A 84 -12.03 4.10 4.66
N ASP A 85 -12.93 3.18 5.01
CA ASP A 85 -12.57 1.80 5.34
C ASP A 85 -11.83 1.11 4.17
N LEU A 86 -12.26 1.38 2.93
CA LEU A 86 -11.61 0.85 1.73
C LEU A 86 -10.26 1.54 1.48
N ILE A 87 -10.20 2.85 1.66
CA ILE A 87 -8.97 3.64 1.49
C ILE A 87 -7.90 3.18 2.48
N ASP A 88 -8.24 3.03 3.77
CA ASP A 88 -7.33 2.59 4.82
C ASP A 88 -6.81 1.17 4.57
N TRP A 89 -7.69 0.29 4.07
CA TRP A 89 -7.30 -1.07 3.67
C TRP A 89 -6.32 -1.06 2.49
N LEU A 90 -6.56 -0.24 1.46
CA LEU A 90 -5.66 -0.09 0.32
C LEU A 90 -4.31 0.53 0.71
N TYR A 91 -4.30 1.55 1.57
CA TYR A 91 -3.05 2.10 2.12
C TYR A 91 -2.22 1.03 2.83
N SER A 92 -2.87 0.18 3.63
CA SER A 92 -2.22 -0.92 4.30
C SER A 92 -1.66 -1.94 3.30
N ALA A 93 -2.43 -2.30 2.26
CA ALA A 93 -2.01 -3.23 1.23
C ALA A 93 -0.76 -2.74 0.47
N TYR A 94 -0.75 -1.49 0.01
CA TYR A 94 0.42 -0.91 -0.68
C TYR A 94 1.63 -0.79 0.25
N SER A 95 1.42 -0.43 1.52
CA SER A 95 2.50 -0.36 2.51
C SER A 95 3.12 -1.74 2.77
N PHE A 96 2.31 -2.79 2.87
CA PHE A 96 2.82 -4.15 3.02
C PHE A 96 3.60 -4.58 1.79
N LEU A 97 3.07 -4.36 0.58
CA LEU A 97 3.76 -4.70 -0.67
C LEU A 97 5.15 -4.05 -0.74
N ALA A 98 5.27 -2.77 -0.37
CA ALA A 98 6.56 -2.07 -0.32
C ALA A 98 7.53 -2.67 0.71
N MET A 99 7.05 -3.03 1.90
CA MET A 99 7.91 -3.62 2.92
C MET A 99 8.42 -5.02 2.57
N VAL A 100 7.68 -5.78 1.74
CA VAL A 100 8.03 -7.16 1.36
C VAL A 100 8.28 -7.33 -0.14
N ASP A 101 8.78 -6.30 -0.83
CA ASP A 101 9.17 -6.35 -2.25
C ASP A 101 10.49 -7.10 -2.48
N TYR A 102 10.53 -8.38 -2.08
CA TYR A 102 11.70 -9.22 -2.22
C TYR A 102 11.86 -9.74 -3.65
N PRO A 103 13.10 -9.98 -4.14
CA PRO A 103 13.34 -10.46 -5.50
C PRO A 103 13.03 -11.96 -5.71
N TYR A 104 12.48 -12.63 -4.70
CA TYR A 104 12.12 -14.04 -4.71
C TYR A 104 10.84 -14.26 -3.90
N PRO A 105 10.11 -15.37 -4.15
CA PRO A 105 8.92 -15.68 -3.39
C PRO A 105 9.20 -15.78 -1.89
N SER A 106 8.34 -15.16 -1.08
CA SER A 106 8.50 -15.13 0.37
C SER A 106 7.17 -15.36 1.07
N ASN A 107 7.23 -15.74 2.34
CA ASN A 107 6.06 -15.92 3.19
C ASN A 107 6.30 -15.33 4.58
N PHE A 108 6.79 -14.09 4.63
CA PHE A 108 7.09 -13.41 5.90
C PHE A 108 5.82 -12.84 6.55
N LEU A 109 5.14 -11.92 5.86
CA LEU A 109 3.83 -11.40 6.30
C LEU A 109 2.67 -12.19 5.69
N MET A 110 2.80 -12.53 4.41
CA MET A 110 1.88 -13.36 3.65
C MET A 110 2.61 -14.00 2.46
N PRO A 111 2.09 -15.09 1.87
CA PRO A 111 2.70 -15.70 0.69
C PRO A 111 2.62 -14.73 -0.50
N LEU A 112 3.78 -14.32 -1.02
CA LEU A 112 3.89 -13.43 -2.19
C LEU A 112 4.93 -13.97 -3.19
N PRO A 113 4.76 -13.68 -4.50
CA PRO A 113 5.77 -13.97 -5.50
C PRO A 113 7.01 -13.07 -5.30
N GLY A 114 8.08 -13.35 -6.05
CA GLY A 114 9.19 -12.40 -6.16
C GLY A 114 8.75 -11.17 -6.94
N HIS A 115 9.28 -10.00 -6.58
CA HIS A 115 8.92 -8.69 -7.12
C HIS A 115 7.41 -8.38 -7.07
N PRO A 116 6.76 -8.50 -5.90
CA PRO A 116 5.31 -8.35 -5.80
C PRO A 116 4.79 -6.98 -6.27
N ILE A 117 5.55 -5.88 -6.14
CA ILE A 117 5.12 -4.58 -6.68
C ILE A 117 5.08 -4.62 -8.21
N ARG A 118 6.07 -5.25 -8.85
CA ARG A 118 6.11 -5.41 -10.31
C ARG A 118 4.94 -6.26 -10.80
N GLU A 119 4.64 -7.37 -10.12
CA GLU A 119 3.51 -8.23 -10.45
C GLU A 119 2.17 -7.47 -10.38
N VAL A 120 1.97 -6.69 -9.32
CA VAL A 120 0.79 -5.83 -9.20
C VAL A 120 0.78 -4.73 -10.27
N SER A 121 1.92 -4.15 -10.63
CA SER A 121 2.00 -3.11 -11.66
C SER A 121 1.68 -3.63 -13.07
N LEU A 122 1.97 -4.90 -13.34
CA LEU A 122 1.56 -5.58 -14.58
C LEU A 122 0.07 -5.90 -14.55
N GLY A 123 -0.46 -6.31 -13.39
CA GLY A 123 -1.88 -6.58 -13.18
C GLY A 123 -2.75 -5.33 -13.03
N SER A 124 -2.23 -4.18 -12.62
CA SER A 124 -2.98 -2.94 -12.46
C SER A 124 -3.43 -2.37 -13.80
N LEU A 125 -2.72 -2.71 -14.89
CA LEU A 125 -3.21 -2.50 -16.27
C LEU A 125 -4.52 -3.25 -16.55
N GLN A 126 -4.86 -4.30 -15.79
CA GLN A 126 -6.19 -4.93 -15.80
C GLN A 126 -7.20 -4.24 -14.88
N PHE A 127 -6.78 -3.56 -13.80
CA PHE A 127 -7.67 -2.70 -13.01
C PHE A 127 -8.14 -1.46 -13.78
N ASP A 128 -7.28 -0.87 -14.61
CA ASP A 128 -7.67 0.18 -15.58
C ASP A 128 -8.83 -0.30 -16.47
N ASN A 129 -8.85 -1.59 -16.84
CA ASN A 129 -9.93 -2.18 -17.63
C ASN A 129 -11.21 -2.42 -16.81
N LEU A 130 -11.15 -2.51 -15.48
CA LEU A 130 -12.33 -2.68 -14.62
C LEU A 130 -13.03 -1.34 -14.35
N LEU A 131 -12.26 -0.26 -14.10
CA LEU A 131 -12.81 1.08 -13.95
C LEU A 131 -13.31 1.66 -15.28
N ASN A 132 -12.61 1.42 -16.38
CA ASN A 132 -13.10 1.83 -17.71
C ASN A 132 -14.31 1.02 -18.20
N LYS A 133 -14.55 -0.19 -17.67
CA LYS A 133 -15.77 -0.96 -17.95
C LYS A 133 -16.97 -0.56 -17.09
N ALA A 134 -16.77 0.23 -16.04
CA ALA A 134 -17.86 0.77 -15.23
C ALA A 134 -18.44 2.08 -15.81
N TYR A 135 -17.82 2.65 -16.84
CA TYR A 135 -18.21 3.90 -17.49
C TYR A 135 -18.54 3.75 -18.99
N LEU A 136 -18.95 2.56 -19.44
CA LEU A 136 -19.67 2.32 -20.71
C LEU A 136 -20.84 1.36 -20.51
#